data_AF-A0A1J5WNY5-F1
#
_entry.id   AF-A0A1J5WNY5-F1
#
_cell.length_a   1.000
_cell.length_b   1.000
_cell.length_c   1.000
_cell.angle_alpha   90.00
_cell.angle_beta   90.00
_cell.angle_gamma   90.00
#
_symmetry.space_group_name_H-M   'P 1'
#
loop_
_entity.id
_entity.type
_entity.pdbx_description
1 polymer ?
#
loop_
_entity_poly.entity_id
_entity_poly.type
_entity_poly.pdbx_seq_one_letter_code
_entity_poly.pdbx_strand_id
1 'polypeptide(L)'
;TDYRENIFSSIWLGKVKSLKLYGYAINLLPKLKLHEDNVLGGLWLDNVLGGLWLDKEFGECVSSILRAKDNSIWPWKVKSLKLEHHAINLLPKLWLHEDNVMEKFELDAEIGEYVFSIIS
;
A
#
# COMPACT_ATOMS: atom_id res chain seq x y z
N THR A 1 -19.23 13.69 17.89
CA THR A 1 -17.80 13.53 18.23
C THR A 1 -17.03 13.79 16.96
N ASP A 2 -16.29 14.91 16.95
CA ASP A 2 -15.78 15.61 15.79
C ASP A 2 -14.61 14.84 15.15
N TYR A 3 -14.76 14.42 13.88
CA TYR A 3 -13.70 13.83 13.06
C TYR A 3 -12.73 14.93 12.62
N ARG A 4 -11.90 15.42 13.54
CA ARG A 4 -10.73 16.25 13.20
C ARG A 4 -9.49 15.40 13.30
N GLU A 5 -8.96 15.00 12.14
CA GLU A 5 -7.56 15.20 11.74
C GLU A 5 -7.25 14.37 10.48
N ASN A 6 -7.25 15.03 9.32
CA ASN A 6 -6.40 14.65 8.18
C ASN A 6 -6.39 15.80 7.16
N ILE A 7 -5.65 16.86 7.49
CA ILE A 7 -5.42 18.02 6.60
C ILE A 7 -4.15 17.84 5.76
N PHE A 8 -3.64 16.61 5.61
CA PHE A 8 -2.62 16.34 4.62
C PHE A 8 -3.27 16.39 3.24
N SER A 9 -2.79 17.30 2.40
CA SER A 9 -3.19 17.46 1.00
C SER A 9 -3.26 16.11 0.29
N SER A 10 -4.46 15.54 0.18
CA SER A 10 -4.67 14.30 -0.56
C SER A 10 -4.44 14.56 -2.04
N ILE A 11 -3.59 13.76 -2.68
CA ILE A 11 -3.27 13.89 -4.10
C ILE A 11 -4.39 13.23 -4.90
N TRP A 12 -5.21 14.05 -5.54
CA TRP A 12 -6.28 13.57 -6.42
C TRP A 12 -5.72 13.19 -7.80
N LEU A 13 -5.77 11.90 -8.15
CA LEU A 13 -5.35 11.41 -9.47
C LEU A 13 -6.54 11.22 -10.43
N GLY A 14 -7.78 11.29 -9.95
CA GLY A 14 -8.98 11.03 -10.75
C GLY A 14 -9.11 9.55 -11.14
N LYS A 15 -9.31 9.27 -12.44
CA LYS A 15 -9.42 7.91 -12.97
C LYS A 15 -8.07 7.39 -13.42
N VAL A 16 -7.60 6.32 -12.82
CA VAL A 16 -6.29 5.72 -13.07
C VAL A 16 -6.47 4.26 -13.47
N LYS A 17 -5.97 3.92 -14.67
CA LYS A 17 -6.03 2.55 -15.19
C LYS A 17 -5.02 1.62 -14.52
N SER A 18 -3.80 2.10 -14.28
CA SER A 18 -2.73 1.33 -13.62
C SER A 18 -1.87 2.27 -12.78
N LEU A 19 -1.50 1.82 -11.58
CA LEU A 19 -0.64 2.53 -10.65
C LEU A 19 0.55 1.65 -10.30
N LYS A 20 1.75 2.18 -10.44
CA LYS A 20 3.00 1.50 -10.08
C LYS A 20 3.78 2.39 -9.14
N LEU A 21 4.14 1.87 -7.97
CA LEU A 21 4.91 2.59 -6.95
C LEU A 21 6.14 1.77 -6.59
N TYR A 22 7.29 2.43 -6.61
CA TYR A 22 8.59 1.81 -6.38
C TYR A 22 9.28 2.47 -5.18
N GLY A 23 9.86 1.66 -4.30
CA GLY A 23 10.62 2.11 -3.12
C GLY A 23 9.85 3.12 -2.26
N TYR A 24 10.46 4.27 -1.98
CA TYR A 24 9.86 5.33 -1.14
C TYR A 24 8.56 5.92 -1.69
N ALA A 25 8.27 5.78 -2.99
CA ALA A 25 7.00 6.26 -3.55
C ALA A 25 5.79 5.53 -2.95
N ILE A 26 6.00 4.32 -2.42
CA ILE A 26 4.98 3.56 -1.69
C ILE A 26 4.49 4.33 -0.46
N ASN A 27 5.31 5.17 0.16
CA ASN A 27 4.89 6.01 1.31
C ASN A 27 3.84 7.06 0.94
N LEU A 28 3.63 7.34 -0.35
CA LEU A 28 2.57 8.22 -0.82
C LEU A 28 1.22 7.52 -0.91
N LEU A 29 1.18 6.19 -0.85
CA LEU A 29 0.00 5.37 -1.07
C LEU A 29 -1.21 5.78 -0.20
N PRO A 30 -1.08 6.07 1.11
CA PRO A 30 -2.19 6.58 1.95
C PRO A 30 -2.65 8.00 1.61
N LYS A 31 -1.83 8.78 0.89
CA LYS A 31 -2.13 10.16 0.50
C LYS A 31 -2.78 10.26 -0.87
N LEU A 32 -2.73 9.20 -1.68
CA LEU A 32 -3.37 9.17 -2.98
C LEU A 32 -4.89 9.09 -2.79
N LYS A 33 -5.63 9.70 -3.72
CA LYS A 33 -7.07 9.51 -3.86
C LYS A 33 -7.42 9.29 -5.31
N LEU A 34 -8.24 8.27 -5.56
CA LEU A 34 -8.83 7.97 -6.84
C LEU A 34 -10.33 8.30 -6.82
N HIS A 35 -10.90 8.41 -8.02
CA HIS A 35 -12.34 8.48 -8.18
C HIS A 35 -13.01 7.28 -7.50
N GLU A 36 -14.16 7.50 -6.83
CA GLU A 36 -14.87 6.46 -6.08
C GLU A 36 -15.24 5.26 -6.97
N ASP A 37 -15.68 5.54 -8.20
CA ASP A 37 -15.95 4.52 -9.23
C ASP A 37 -14.71 3.97 -9.94
N ASN A 38 -13.49 4.32 -9.52
CA ASN A 38 -12.28 3.86 -10.21
C ASN A 38 -11.99 2.40 -9.90
N VAL A 39 -12.09 1.56 -10.92
CA VAL A 39 -11.60 0.19 -10.89
C VAL A 39 -10.19 0.17 -11.47
N LEU A 40 -9.20 -0.05 -10.61
CA LEU A 40 -7.80 -0.13 -11.01
C LEU A 40 -7.57 -1.44 -11.77
N GLY A 41 -7.10 -1.33 -13.01
CA GLY A 41 -6.72 -2.50 -13.80
C GLY A 41 -5.50 -3.22 -13.21
N GLY A 42 -4.55 -2.47 -12.65
CA GLY A 42 -3.36 -3.05 -12.02
C GLY A 42 -2.65 -2.12 -11.04
N LEU A 43 -2.42 -2.61 -9.82
CA LEU A 43 -1.64 -1.98 -8.76
C LEU A 43 -0.36 -2.78 -8.51
N TRP A 44 0.80 -2.20 -8.81
CA TRP A 44 2.10 -2.84 -8.60
C TRP A 44 2.90 -2.06 -7.58
N LEU A 45 3.27 -2.73 -6.48
CA LEU A 45 4.09 -2.16 -5.41
C LEU A 45 5.36 -2.98 -5.31
N ASP A 46 6.50 -2.33 -5.50
CA ASP A 46 7.80 -2.96 -5.43
C ASP A 46 8.70 -2.18 -4.48
N ASN A 47 9.18 -2.88 -3.45
CA ASN A 47 10.07 -2.30 -2.45
C ASN A 47 11.36 -3.11 -2.29
N VAL A 48 12.28 -2.94 -3.23
CA VAL A 48 13.60 -3.59 -3.27
C VAL A 48 14.54 -3.13 -2.14
N LEU A 49 14.37 -1.89 -1.66
CA LEU A 49 15.24 -1.34 -0.63
C LEU A 49 14.59 -1.52 0.74
N GLY A 50 15.34 -2.03 1.72
CA GLY A 50 14.96 -2.10 3.13
C GLY A 50 14.69 -0.75 3.81
N GLY A 51 14.16 0.24 3.09
CA GLY A 51 13.63 1.49 3.61
C GLY A 51 12.38 1.31 4.48
N LEU A 52 11.89 0.08 4.68
CA LEU A 52 10.96 -0.24 5.77
C LEU A 52 11.67 -0.69 7.07
N TRP A 53 13.00 -0.83 7.06
CA TRP A 53 13.82 -1.36 8.16
C TRP A 53 15.05 -0.49 8.50
N LEU A 54 15.25 0.64 7.81
CA LEU A 54 16.33 1.60 8.10
C LEU A 54 15.83 2.78 8.94
N ASP A 55 15.35 2.50 10.15
CA ASP A 55 15.09 3.51 11.16
C ASP A 55 15.61 3.11 12.54
N LYS A 56 16.95 3.03 12.62
CA LYS A 56 17.64 3.48 13.83
C LYS A 56 18.12 4.94 13.76
N GLU A 57 18.16 5.53 12.55
CA GLU A 57 18.75 6.86 12.33
C GLU A 57 17.89 7.84 11.50
N PHE A 58 16.84 7.38 10.80
CA PHE A 58 15.91 8.22 10.00
C PHE A 58 14.42 7.93 10.33
N GLY A 59 14.08 7.98 11.62
CA GLY A 59 12.81 7.56 12.23
C GLY A 59 11.51 8.27 11.86
N GLU A 60 11.40 8.90 10.69
CA GLU A 60 10.17 9.63 10.32
C GLU A 60 9.50 9.19 9.00
N CYS A 61 10.25 8.69 8.01
CA CYS A 61 9.67 8.35 6.70
C CYS A 61 9.07 6.93 6.65
N VAL A 62 9.54 6.05 7.54
CA VAL A 62 9.23 4.61 7.56
C VAL A 62 7.95 4.29 8.35
N SER A 63 7.53 5.18 9.25
CA SER A 63 6.52 4.84 10.26
C SER A 63 5.07 4.99 9.80
N SER A 64 4.75 5.80 8.79
CA SER A 64 3.34 6.19 8.55
C SER A 64 2.47 5.03 8.06
N ILE A 65 3.00 4.20 7.15
CA ILE A 65 2.29 3.04 6.61
C ILE A 65 2.34 1.87 7.56
N LEU A 66 3.48 1.60 8.22
CA LEU A 66 3.56 0.51 9.19
C LEU A 66 2.71 0.77 10.43
N ARG A 67 2.57 2.04 10.86
CA ARG A 67 1.67 2.47 11.94
C ARG A 67 0.22 2.59 11.50
N ALA A 68 -0.06 2.55 10.19
CA ALA A 68 -1.43 2.51 9.74
C ALA A 68 -2.09 1.24 10.27
N LYS A 69 -3.34 1.38 10.71
CA LYS A 69 -4.12 0.27 11.22
C LYS A 69 -4.31 -0.75 10.10
N ASP A 70 -4.41 -2.02 10.48
CA ASP A 70 -4.75 -3.06 9.52
C ASP A 70 -6.08 -2.72 8.85
N ASN A 71 -6.19 -3.02 7.56
CA ASN A 71 -7.31 -2.64 6.71
C ASN A 71 -7.64 -1.13 6.70
N SER A 72 -6.66 -0.22 6.78
CA SER A 72 -6.93 1.22 6.81
C SER A 72 -6.37 2.01 5.63
N ILE A 73 -5.55 1.40 4.76
CA ILE A 73 -4.76 2.16 3.79
C ILE A 73 -5.47 2.35 2.44
N TRP A 74 -6.31 1.41 2.03
CA TRP A 74 -6.75 1.33 0.64
C TRP A 74 -8.22 0.95 0.52
N PRO A 75 -9.10 1.77 -0.05
CA PRO A 75 -10.52 1.41 -0.18
C PRO A 75 -10.96 1.02 -1.61
N TRP A 76 -10.06 0.99 -2.59
CA TRP A 76 -10.45 0.89 -4.02
C TRP A 76 -10.48 -0.54 -4.57
N LYS A 77 -11.28 -0.73 -5.63
CA LYS A 77 -11.36 -1.99 -6.39
C LYS A 77 -10.15 -2.14 -7.32
N VAL A 78 -9.51 -3.30 -7.27
CA VAL A 78 -8.30 -3.64 -8.04
C VAL A 78 -8.47 -5.00 -8.70
N LYS A 79 -8.31 -5.04 -10.02
CA LYS A 79 -8.34 -6.28 -10.82
C LYS A 79 -7.05 -7.08 -10.73
N SER A 80 -5.90 -6.41 -10.66
CA SER A 80 -4.60 -7.08 -10.51
C SER A 80 -3.75 -6.41 -9.45
N LEU A 81 -3.33 -7.17 -8.45
CA LEU A 81 -2.43 -6.70 -7.39
C LEU A 81 -1.13 -7.49 -7.47
N LYS A 82 -0.01 -6.77 -7.55
CA LYS A 82 1.32 -7.32 -7.48
C LYS A 82 2.11 -6.65 -6.37
N LEU A 83 2.57 -7.43 -5.40
CA LEU A 83 3.45 -6.98 -4.31
C LEU A 83 4.78 -7.70 -4.42
N GLU A 84 5.86 -6.96 -4.52
CA GLU A 84 7.22 -7.49 -4.63
C GLU A 84 8.07 -7.06 -3.43
N HIS A 85 9.00 -7.91 -3.02
CA HIS A 85 9.98 -7.68 -1.97
C HIS A 85 9.32 -7.27 -0.63
N HIS A 86 9.74 -6.15 -0.03
CA HIS A 86 9.19 -5.70 1.25
C HIS A 86 7.74 -5.18 1.15
N ALA A 87 7.21 -4.95 -0.05
CA ALA A 87 5.83 -4.46 -0.23
C ALA A 87 4.78 -5.49 0.23
N ILE A 88 5.16 -6.77 0.36
CA ILE A 88 4.28 -7.84 0.84
C ILE A 88 3.82 -7.58 2.29
N ASN A 89 4.64 -6.92 3.11
CA ASN A 89 4.27 -6.52 4.49
C ASN A 89 3.11 -5.52 4.55
N LEU A 90 2.73 -4.94 3.41
CA LEU A 90 1.57 -4.06 3.31
C LEU A 90 0.27 -4.83 3.18
N LEU A 91 0.32 -6.10 2.81
CA LEU A 91 -0.85 -6.94 2.60
C LEU A 91 -1.89 -6.87 3.75
N PRO A 92 -1.53 -7.04 5.04
CA PRO A 92 -2.49 -6.92 6.14
C PRO A 92 -3.07 -5.50 6.32
N LYS A 93 -2.41 -4.49 5.75
CA LYS A 93 -2.79 -3.07 5.87
C LYS A 93 -3.63 -2.58 4.70
N LEU A 94 -3.56 -3.27 3.57
CA LEU A 94 -4.42 -3.03 2.42
C LEU A 94 -5.82 -3.52 2.78
N TRP A 95 -6.79 -2.62 2.75
CA TRP A 95 -8.19 -3.02 2.78
C TRP A 95 -8.59 -3.38 1.35
N LEU A 96 -9.14 -4.57 1.17
CA LEU A 96 -9.76 -4.96 -0.08
C LEU A 96 -11.25 -5.00 0.21
N HIS A 97 -12.02 -4.20 -0.53
CA HIS A 97 -13.46 -4.16 -0.40
C HIS A 97 -14.03 -5.58 -0.60
N GLU A 98 -15.06 -5.98 0.15
CA GLU A 98 -15.62 -7.36 0.08
C GLU A 98 -16.05 -7.73 -1.35
N ASP A 99 -16.64 -6.77 -2.08
CA ASP A 99 -16.99 -6.92 -3.50
C ASP A 99 -15.81 -6.86 -4.49
N ASN A 100 -14.55 -6.85 -4.03
CA ASN A 100 -13.39 -6.78 -4.92
C ASN A 100 -13.12 -8.12 -5.59
N VAL A 101 -13.55 -8.26 -6.85
CA VAL A 101 -13.22 -9.41 -7.68
C VAL A 101 -11.87 -9.18 -8.36
N MET A 102 -10.83 -9.85 -7.84
CA MET A 102 -9.48 -9.77 -8.39
C MET A 102 -9.25 -10.88 -9.43
N GLU A 103 -8.74 -10.50 -10.60
CA GLU A 103 -8.36 -11.40 -11.68
C GLU A 103 -6.97 -12.01 -11.45
N LYS A 104 -6.04 -11.25 -10.87
CA LYS A 104 -4.66 -11.69 -10.62
C LYS A 104 -4.09 -11.13 -9.31
N PHE A 105 -3.64 -12.01 -8.43
CA PHE A 105 -2.92 -11.66 -7.21
C PHE A 105 -1.54 -12.33 -7.22
N GLU A 106 -0.47 -11.55 -7.19
CA GLU A 106 0.92 -12.03 -7.28
C GLU A 106 1.75 -11.44 -6.12
N LEU A 107 2.45 -12.32 -5.41
CA LEU A 107 3.38 -11.98 -4.34
C LEU A 107 4.74 -12.56 -4.71
N ASP A 108 5.76 -11.71 -4.74
CA ASP A 108 7.13 -12.12 -5.06
C ASP A 108 8.08 -11.67 -3.93
N ALA A 109 8.47 -12.61 -3.07
CA ALA A 109 9.37 -12.36 -1.96
C ALA A 109 10.77 -12.88 -2.31
N GLU A 110 11.73 -11.98 -2.54
CA GLU A 110 13.10 -12.39 -2.90
C GLU A 110 13.85 -13.07 -1.73
N ILE A 111 13.49 -12.80 -0.47
CA ILE A 111 14.15 -13.35 0.73
C ILE A 111 13.12 -13.81 1.78
N GLY A 112 13.30 -15.02 2.33
CA GLY A 112 12.37 -15.64 3.29
C GLY A 112 12.17 -14.87 4.61
N GLU A 113 13.08 -13.96 4.96
CA GLU A 113 12.94 -13.08 6.14
C GLU A 113 11.78 -12.07 6.02
N TYR A 114 11.31 -11.79 4.79
CA TYR A 114 10.24 -10.82 4.54
C TYR A 114 8.84 -11.35 4.85
N VAL A 115 8.67 -12.66 5.00
CA VAL A 115 7.36 -13.29 5.21
C VAL A 115 7.06 -13.48 6.69
N PHE A 116 8.07 -13.39 7.57
CA PHE A 116 7.94 -13.73 9.00
C PHE A 116 6.86 -12.91 9.72
N SER A 117 6.67 -11.64 9.33
CA SER A 117 5.66 -10.75 9.93
C SER A 117 4.22 -11.04 9.47
N ILE A 118 4.01 -11.85 8.43
CA ILE A 118 2.67 -12.16 7.88
C ILE A 118 2.08 -13.43 8.52
N ILE A 119 2.95 -14.33 8.97
CA ILE A 119 2.57 -15.65 9.51
C ILE A 119 2.62 -15.72 11.04
N SER A 120 3.00 -14.64 11.72
CA SER A 120 3.09 -14.52 13.19
C SER A 120 1.81 -13.97 13.79
#